data_AF-A0A2N3DI04-F1
#
_entry.id   AF-A0A2N3DI04-F1
#
_cell.length_a   1.000
_cell.length_b   1.000
_cell.length_c   1.000
_cell.angle_alpha   90.00
_cell.angle_beta   90.00
_cell.angle_gamma   90.00
#
_symmetry.space_group_name_H-M   'P 1'
#
loop_
_entity.id
_entity.type
_entity.pdbx_description
1 polymer ?
#
loop_
_entity_poly.entity_id
_entity_poly.type
_entity_poly.pdbx_seq_one_letter_code
_entity_poly.pdbx_strand_id
1 'polypeptide(L)'
;MSQDTDLQARPETDIEAREAAAKAADYEHGWSSDIETEFAEKGLTEDTVRFISAKKNEPEWMLEWRLKAFRLWQTMEEPDWAKVGYPEIDYQDAYYYAAPKKKIELDSLDELDPEIKRIYDKLGIPLGEQEVLAGVKGAKKVAVDAVFDSVSVATSFREELLRAGVIFLSISEAIREYPDLVRKWLGRVVPVRDNYFAALNCAVFSDGTFVYVPEGVRCPMELSTYFRINAENTGQFERTLIIAEKGSYVSYLEGCTAPMRDENQLHAAVVELVAMDDAEIKYSTVQNWYPGNAEGKGGIYNFVTKRALCQGDRSKVSWTQVETGSAVTWKYPSCVLNGEDSVGEFYSVAVTNNFQQADTGTKMIHNGKNSRSTIISKGISAGKSNNTYRGLVRVGPTASGVRNFTQCDSLLLGDQCGAHTVPYIEVKNPSAQIEHEATTSKISDEQLFYAMQRGLGEEEAVALIVNGFAKDVLKELPMEFAVEAQKLLAISLEGSVG
;
A
#
# COMPACT_ATOMS: atom_id res chain seq x y z
N MET A 1 64.79 -8.26 -21.90
CA MET A 1 63.94 -9.46 -21.85
C MET A 1 62.61 -9.03 -21.26
N SER A 2 61.75 -8.50 -22.11
CA SER A 2 60.36 -8.17 -21.83
C SER A 2 59.56 -9.47 -21.93
N GLN A 3 58.84 -9.85 -20.89
CA GLN A 3 57.80 -10.87 -20.99
C GLN A 3 56.46 -10.15 -21.12
N ASP A 4 55.96 -10.12 -22.35
CA ASP A 4 54.55 -9.93 -22.66
C ASP A 4 53.76 -11.04 -21.97
N THR A 5 52.83 -10.66 -21.10
CA THR A 5 51.74 -11.54 -20.66
C THR A 5 50.46 -11.00 -21.28
N ASP A 6 50.09 -11.68 -22.36
CA ASP A 6 48.87 -11.56 -23.15
C ASP A 6 47.65 -11.72 -22.22
N LEU A 7 46.96 -10.61 -21.93
CA LEU A 7 45.64 -10.59 -21.30
C LEU A 7 44.62 -11.04 -22.34
N GLN A 8 44.53 -12.36 -22.55
CA GLN A 8 43.41 -12.95 -23.27
C GLN A 8 42.13 -12.76 -22.44
N ALA A 9 41.29 -11.86 -22.93
CA ALA A 9 39.91 -11.68 -22.48
C ALA A 9 39.20 -13.04 -22.48
N ARG A 10 38.71 -13.47 -21.31
CA ARG A 10 37.83 -14.64 -21.18
C ARG A 10 36.40 -14.19 -21.54
N PRO A 11 35.81 -14.67 -22.64
CA PRO A 11 34.45 -14.28 -23.05
C PRO A 11 33.35 -15.06 -22.30
N GLU A 12 33.72 -16.07 -21.49
CA GLU A 12 32.77 -17.05 -20.95
C GLU A 12 32.15 -16.64 -19.59
N THR A 13 32.80 -15.78 -18.80
CA THR A 13 32.27 -15.35 -17.47
C THR A 13 31.20 -14.25 -17.55
N ASP A 14 30.93 -13.71 -18.73
CA ASP A 14 29.92 -12.66 -18.97
C ASP A 14 28.58 -13.24 -19.45
N ILE A 15 28.55 -14.51 -19.90
CA ILE A 15 27.32 -15.15 -20.40
C ILE A 15 26.48 -15.68 -19.24
N GLU A 16 27.08 -16.37 -18.26
CA GLU A 16 26.35 -16.84 -17.07
C GLU A 16 25.86 -15.67 -16.20
N ALA A 17 26.63 -14.58 -16.10
CA ALA A 17 26.21 -13.37 -15.39
C ALA A 17 25.09 -12.62 -16.14
N ARG A 18 25.13 -12.58 -17.48
CA ARG A 18 24.05 -12.02 -18.30
C ARG A 18 22.81 -12.92 -18.37
N GLU A 19 22.98 -14.23 -18.32
CA GLU A 19 21.87 -15.19 -18.25
C GLU A 19 21.25 -15.22 -16.85
N ALA A 20 22.05 -15.03 -15.79
CA ALA A 20 21.56 -14.80 -14.43
C ALA A 20 20.87 -13.44 -14.31
N ALA A 21 21.42 -12.36 -14.88
CA ALA A 21 20.78 -11.05 -14.96
C ALA A 21 19.51 -11.06 -15.84
N ALA A 22 19.49 -11.86 -16.91
CA ALA A 22 18.30 -12.06 -17.74
C ALA A 22 17.22 -12.92 -17.04
N LYS A 23 17.62 -13.86 -16.17
CA LYS A 23 16.69 -14.59 -15.29
C LYS A 23 16.24 -13.77 -14.08
N ALA A 24 17.06 -12.85 -13.59
CA ALA A 24 16.71 -11.89 -12.54
C ALA A 24 15.86 -10.71 -13.08
N ALA A 25 15.91 -10.47 -14.39
CA ALA A 25 15.01 -9.54 -15.09
C ALA A 25 13.57 -10.08 -15.22
N ASP A 26 13.36 -11.39 -15.01
CA ASP A 26 12.02 -11.96 -14.95
C ASP A 26 11.42 -11.68 -13.57
N TYR A 27 10.50 -10.71 -13.50
CA TYR A 27 9.70 -10.45 -12.31
C TYR A 27 8.96 -11.74 -11.89
N GLU A 28 9.36 -12.33 -10.76
CA GLU A 28 8.93 -13.67 -10.31
C GLU A 28 7.39 -13.80 -10.16
N HIS A 29 6.71 -12.69 -9.87
CA HIS A 29 5.25 -12.63 -9.75
C HIS A 29 4.53 -12.18 -11.05
N GLY A 30 5.24 -12.11 -12.17
CA GLY A 30 4.79 -11.48 -13.41
C GLY A 30 3.78 -12.23 -14.26
N TRP A 31 3.31 -13.38 -13.81
CA TRP A 31 2.44 -14.27 -14.56
C TRP A 31 0.96 -13.87 -14.43
N SER A 32 0.22 -13.92 -15.54
CA SER A 32 -1.24 -13.76 -15.60
C SER A 32 -1.95 -15.12 -15.56
N SER A 33 -3.26 -15.12 -15.34
CA SER A 33 -4.12 -16.32 -15.39
C SER A 33 -5.32 -16.10 -16.30
N ASP A 34 -5.74 -17.14 -17.01
CA ASP A 34 -6.84 -17.09 -17.98
C ASP A 34 -8.19 -17.35 -17.27
N ILE A 35 -8.56 -16.44 -16.37
CA ILE A 35 -9.86 -16.51 -15.67
C ILE A 35 -10.93 -15.82 -16.52
N GLU A 36 -12.01 -16.55 -16.86
CA GLU A 36 -13.16 -15.94 -17.55
C GLU A 36 -13.74 -14.79 -16.71
N THR A 37 -13.65 -13.56 -17.24
CA THR A 37 -13.97 -12.31 -16.54
C THR A 37 -15.09 -11.56 -17.24
N GLU A 38 -16.06 -11.04 -16.48
CA GLU A 38 -17.08 -10.10 -16.95
C GLU A 38 -16.57 -8.66 -16.77
N PHE A 39 -16.62 -7.86 -17.85
CA PHE A 39 -16.19 -6.46 -17.84
C PHE A 39 -17.39 -5.51 -17.99
N ALA A 40 -17.28 -4.32 -17.42
CA ALA A 40 -18.12 -3.19 -17.84
C ALA A 40 -17.75 -2.74 -19.28
N GLU A 41 -18.58 -1.89 -19.88
CA GLU A 41 -18.17 -1.18 -21.09
C GLU A 41 -16.95 -0.31 -20.81
N LYS A 42 -16.08 -0.16 -21.82
CA LYS A 42 -14.86 0.64 -21.71
C LYS A 42 -15.22 2.12 -21.57
N GLY A 43 -14.52 2.80 -20.67
CA GLY A 43 -14.64 4.23 -20.46
C GLY A 43 -15.54 4.64 -19.30
N LEU A 44 -15.40 5.90 -18.91
CA LEU A 44 -16.01 6.45 -17.70
C LEU A 44 -17.13 7.42 -18.06
N THR A 45 -18.37 6.96 -17.85
CA THR A 45 -19.61 7.72 -18.06
C THR A 45 -20.56 7.59 -16.86
N GLU A 46 -21.65 8.36 -16.83
CA GLU A 46 -22.73 8.13 -15.85
C GLU A 46 -23.30 6.71 -15.95
N ASP A 47 -23.34 6.13 -17.15
CA ASP A 47 -23.86 4.77 -17.36
C ASP A 47 -22.92 3.72 -16.77
N THR A 48 -21.60 3.91 -16.87
CA THR A 48 -20.60 3.07 -16.16
C THR A 48 -20.84 3.09 -14.65
N VAL A 49 -21.08 4.28 -14.08
CA VAL A 49 -21.35 4.43 -12.64
C VAL A 49 -22.66 3.74 -12.23
N ARG A 50 -23.73 3.91 -13.03
CA ARG A 50 -25.02 3.23 -12.82
C ARG A 50 -24.87 1.72 -12.94
N PHE A 51 -24.07 1.24 -13.89
CA PHE A 51 -23.78 -0.18 -14.08
C PHE A 51 -23.11 -0.79 -12.85
N ILE A 52 -22.05 -0.15 -12.33
CA ILE A 52 -21.34 -0.61 -11.11
C ILE A 52 -22.32 -0.69 -9.93
N SER A 53 -23.08 0.38 -9.71
CA SER A 53 -24.05 0.46 -8.60
C SER A 53 -25.15 -0.60 -8.70
N ALA A 54 -25.69 -0.83 -9.91
CA ALA A 54 -26.69 -1.85 -10.16
C ALA A 54 -26.13 -3.27 -9.99
N LYS A 55 -24.92 -3.54 -10.48
CA LYS A 55 -24.25 -4.84 -10.32
C LYS A 55 -23.98 -5.19 -8.86
N LYS A 56 -23.65 -4.18 -8.04
CA LYS A 56 -23.42 -4.34 -6.60
C LYS A 56 -24.72 -4.27 -5.78
N ASN A 57 -25.87 -4.09 -6.40
CA ASN A 57 -27.19 -3.99 -5.75
C ASN A 57 -27.18 -2.95 -4.61
N GLU A 58 -26.64 -1.76 -4.91
CA GLU A 58 -26.50 -0.68 -3.94
C GLU A 58 -27.83 0.06 -3.69
N PRO A 59 -28.04 0.62 -2.48
CA PRO A 59 -29.17 1.49 -2.19
C PRO A 59 -29.07 2.82 -2.97
N GLU A 60 -30.22 3.45 -3.22
CA GLU A 60 -30.33 4.67 -4.04
C GLU A 60 -29.42 5.82 -3.57
N TRP A 61 -29.26 6.00 -2.25
CA TRP A 61 -28.40 7.05 -1.70
C TRP A 61 -26.93 6.88 -2.12
N MET A 62 -26.47 5.64 -2.32
CA MET A 62 -25.11 5.34 -2.72
C MET A 62 -24.91 5.67 -4.21
N LEU A 63 -25.88 5.31 -5.06
CA LEU A 63 -25.87 5.71 -6.46
C LEU A 63 -25.83 7.24 -6.63
N GLU A 64 -26.66 7.97 -5.88
CA GLU A 64 -26.65 9.43 -5.91
C GLU A 64 -25.30 10.01 -5.47
N TRP A 65 -24.67 9.40 -4.46
CA TRP A 65 -23.36 9.80 -3.97
C TRP A 65 -22.27 9.59 -5.05
N ARG A 66 -22.28 8.45 -5.74
CA ARG A 66 -21.34 8.15 -6.85
C ARG A 66 -21.53 9.10 -8.03
N LEU A 67 -22.78 9.34 -8.46
CA LEU A 67 -23.08 10.25 -9.56
C LEU A 67 -22.66 11.69 -9.24
N LYS A 68 -22.83 12.12 -7.99
CA LYS A 68 -22.34 13.42 -7.52
C LYS A 68 -20.81 13.48 -7.56
N ALA A 69 -20.12 12.41 -7.18
CA ALA A 69 -18.68 12.32 -7.28
C ALA A 69 -18.19 12.41 -8.73
N PHE A 70 -18.79 11.66 -9.64
CA PHE A 70 -18.46 11.69 -11.06
C PHE A 70 -18.63 13.09 -11.65
N ARG A 71 -19.79 13.73 -11.44
CA ARG A 71 -20.05 15.09 -11.96
C ARG A 71 -19.09 16.13 -11.41
N LEU A 72 -18.70 16.00 -10.15
CA LEU A 72 -17.70 16.88 -9.55
C LEU A 72 -16.33 16.65 -10.16
N TRP A 73 -15.91 15.40 -10.29
CA TRP A 73 -14.61 15.03 -10.85
C TRP A 73 -14.41 15.59 -12.25
N GLN A 74 -15.46 15.60 -13.09
CA GLN A 74 -15.43 16.23 -14.42
C GLN A 74 -15.15 17.75 -14.41
N THR A 75 -15.30 18.41 -13.26
CA THR A 75 -15.00 19.85 -13.09
C THR A 75 -13.64 20.12 -12.45
N MET A 76 -12.91 19.06 -12.06
CA MET A 76 -11.60 19.16 -11.43
C MET A 76 -10.50 19.07 -12.48
N GLU A 77 -9.36 19.69 -12.18
CA GLU A 77 -8.13 19.55 -12.96
C GLU A 77 -7.21 18.56 -12.26
N GLU A 78 -6.51 17.73 -13.04
CA GLU A 78 -5.54 16.79 -12.50
C GLU A 78 -4.32 17.55 -11.94
N PRO A 79 -3.87 17.28 -10.71
CA PRO A 79 -2.78 18.02 -10.09
C PRO A 79 -1.40 17.69 -10.70
N ASP A 80 -0.56 18.70 -10.91
CA ASP A 80 0.76 18.60 -11.54
C ASP A 80 1.95 19.00 -10.64
N TRP A 81 1.70 19.25 -9.35
CA TRP A 81 2.69 19.83 -8.43
C TRP A 81 3.69 18.83 -7.83
N ALA A 82 3.39 17.53 -7.88
CA ALA A 82 4.23 16.51 -7.28
C ALA A 82 5.49 16.25 -8.12
N LYS A 83 6.54 15.72 -7.49
CA LYS A 83 7.80 15.41 -8.17
C LYS A 83 7.72 14.04 -8.87
N VAL A 84 6.71 13.88 -9.71
CA VAL A 84 6.45 12.69 -10.50
C VAL A 84 6.05 13.10 -11.91
N GLY A 85 6.47 12.33 -12.91
CA GLY A 85 6.06 12.51 -14.30
C GLY A 85 5.53 11.20 -14.86
N TYR A 86 4.34 11.24 -15.44
CA TYR A 86 3.71 10.14 -16.16
C TYR A 86 2.94 10.69 -17.38
N PRO A 87 2.75 9.90 -18.44
CA PRO A 87 1.88 10.26 -19.55
C PRO A 87 0.45 10.54 -19.10
N GLU A 88 -0.26 11.40 -19.82
CA GLU A 88 -1.67 11.67 -19.55
C GLU A 88 -2.49 10.36 -19.59
N ILE A 89 -3.32 10.16 -18.57
CA ILE A 89 -4.13 8.96 -18.43
C ILE A 89 -5.40 9.11 -19.27
N ASP A 90 -5.60 8.22 -20.24
CA ASP A 90 -6.87 8.15 -20.96
C ASP A 90 -7.93 7.41 -20.13
N TYR A 91 -8.70 8.18 -19.36
CA TYR A 91 -9.79 7.66 -18.53
C TYR A 91 -10.94 7.03 -19.35
N GLN A 92 -11.01 7.23 -20.66
CA GLN A 92 -11.98 6.56 -21.52
C GLN A 92 -11.46 5.21 -22.05
N ASP A 93 -10.15 4.96 -21.96
CA ASP A 93 -9.51 3.72 -22.38
C ASP A 93 -9.24 2.74 -21.23
N ALA A 94 -10.12 2.69 -20.23
CA ALA A 94 -10.01 1.75 -19.11
C ALA A 94 -11.33 1.02 -18.81
N TYR A 95 -11.21 -0.17 -18.23
CA TYR A 95 -12.34 -0.87 -17.59
C TYR A 95 -12.39 -0.53 -16.09
N TYR A 96 -13.55 -0.07 -15.63
CA TYR A 96 -13.77 0.35 -14.23
C TYR A 96 -14.44 -0.72 -13.36
N TYR A 97 -14.75 -1.86 -13.96
CA TYR A 97 -15.32 -3.02 -13.29
C TYR A 97 -14.92 -4.28 -14.04
N ALA A 98 -14.35 -5.24 -13.31
CA ALA A 98 -14.05 -6.57 -13.80
C ALA A 98 -14.34 -7.59 -12.69
N ALA A 99 -15.08 -8.65 -12.99
CA ALA A 99 -15.40 -9.69 -12.02
C ALA A 99 -15.23 -11.10 -12.62
N PRO A 100 -14.56 -12.03 -11.93
CA PRO A 100 -14.45 -13.42 -12.39
C PRO A 100 -15.81 -14.12 -12.36
N LYS A 101 -16.06 -15.02 -13.33
CA LYS A 101 -17.34 -15.75 -13.41
C LYS A 101 -17.42 -16.89 -12.39
N LYS A 102 -18.36 -16.75 -11.42
CA LYS A 102 -18.83 -17.72 -10.39
C LYS A 102 -17.81 -18.28 -9.39
N LYS A 103 -18.18 -18.21 -8.10
CA LYS A 103 -17.54 -18.91 -6.96
C LYS A 103 -17.94 -20.39 -6.94
N ILE A 104 -16.99 -21.27 -6.62
CA ILE A 104 -17.23 -22.64 -6.14
C ILE A 104 -16.82 -22.63 -4.65
N GLU A 105 -17.70 -23.08 -3.76
CA GLU A 105 -17.34 -23.40 -2.36
C GLU A 105 -16.60 -24.74 -2.33
N LEU A 106 -15.51 -24.82 -1.58
CA LEU A 106 -14.57 -25.96 -1.62
C LEU A 106 -14.38 -26.54 -0.22
N ASP A 107 -14.37 -27.87 -0.10
CA ASP A 107 -14.15 -28.60 1.15
C ASP A 107 -12.66 -28.80 1.47
N SER A 108 -11.75 -28.63 0.50
CA SER A 108 -10.29 -28.71 0.70
C SER A 108 -9.48 -27.94 -0.35
N LEU A 109 -8.20 -27.67 -0.05
CA LEU A 109 -7.22 -27.07 -0.97
C LEU A 109 -6.98 -27.91 -2.24
N ASP A 110 -7.39 -29.18 -2.25
CA ASP A 110 -7.29 -30.05 -3.43
C ASP A 110 -8.46 -29.87 -4.40
N GLU A 111 -9.55 -29.22 -3.95
CA GLU A 111 -10.69 -28.86 -4.80
C GLU A 111 -10.54 -27.46 -5.41
N LEU A 112 -9.58 -26.68 -4.93
CA LEU A 112 -9.22 -25.39 -5.50
C LEU A 112 -8.83 -25.56 -6.97
N ASP A 113 -9.29 -24.63 -7.81
CA ASP A 113 -8.90 -24.59 -9.21
C ASP A 113 -7.36 -24.76 -9.30
N PRO A 114 -6.86 -25.75 -10.06
CA PRO A 114 -5.43 -26.03 -10.16
C PRO A 114 -4.61 -24.80 -10.56
N GLU A 115 -5.22 -23.88 -11.32
CA GLU A 115 -4.63 -22.60 -11.65
C GLU A 115 -4.52 -21.74 -10.38
N ILE A 116 -5.60 -21.46 -9.64
CA ILE A 116 -5.58 -20.68 -8.39
C ILE A 116 -4.65 -21.28 -7.32
N LYS A 117 -4.55 -22.61 -7.22
CA LYS A 117 -3.59 -23.27 -6.32
C LYS A 117 -2.15 -23.00 -6.72
N ARG A 118 -1.84 -23.17 -8.01
CA ARG A 118 -0.53 -22.84 -8.60
C ARG A 118 -0.20 -21.36 -8.42
N ILE A 119 -1.22 -20.49 -8.45
CA ILE A 119 -1.11 -19.06 -8.17
C ILE A 119 -0.63 -18.84 -6.73
N TYR A 120 -1.29 -19.45 -5.74
CA TYR A 120 -0.93 -19.30 -4.33
C TYR A 120 0.48 -19.81 -4.01
N ASP A 121 0.86 -20.96 -4.59
CA ASP A 121 2.21 -21.52 -4.45
C ASP A 121 3.29 -20.60 -5.04
N LYS A 122 3.03 -20.00 -6.21
CA LYS A 122 3.96 -19.05 -6.84
C LYS A 122 4.04 -17.69 -6.15
N LEU A 123 2.99 -17.27 -5.47
CA LEU A 123 3.00 -16.03 -4.68
C LEU A 123 3.79 -16.21 -3.37
N GLY A 124 4.21 -17.44 -3.03
CA GLY A 124 4.90 -17.71 -1.77
C GLY A 124 4.00 -17.53 -0.54
N ILE A 125 2.68 -17.49 -0.73
CA ILE A 125 1.70 -17.37 0.36
C ILE A 125 1.90 -18.58 1.28
N PRO A 126 2.12 -18.38 2.60
CA PRO A 126 2.28 -19.47 3.54
C PRO A 126 1.11 -20.46 3.46
N LEU A 127 1.37 -21.76 3.52
CA LEU A 127 0.34 -22.83 3.44
C LEU A 127 -0.88 -22.58 4.35
N GLY A 128 -0.66 -22.05 5.56
CA GLY A 128 -1.76 -21.71 6.46
C GLY A 128 -2.66 -20.57 5.96
N GLU A 129 -2.12 -19.59 5.24
CA GLU A 129 -2.91 -18.54 4.58
C GLU A 129 -3.53 -19.04 3.29
N GLN A 130 -2.88 -19.94 2.55
CA GLN A 130 -3.49 -20.60 1.39
C GLN A 130 -4.73 -21.40 1.79
N GLU A 131 -4.66 -22.15 2.90
CA GLU A 131 -5.79 -22.89 3.47
C GLU A 131 -6.93 -21.95 3.84
N VAL A 132 -6.62 -20.78 4.42
CA VAL A 132 -7.62 -19.75 4.77
C VAL A 132 -8.25 -19.13 3.53
N LEU A 133 -7.44 -18.73 2.54
CA LEU A 133 -7.86 -18.12 1.28
C LEU A 133 -8.71 -19.07 0.43
N ALA A 134 -8.37 -20.36 0.45
CA ALA A 134 -9.11 -21.42 -0.22
C ALA A 134 -10.35 -21.89 0.56
N GLY A 135 -10.60 -21.36 1.76
CA GLY A 135 -11.78 -21.69 2.56
C GLY A 135 -11.75 -23.07 3.24
N VAL A 136 -10.56 -23.64 3.46
CA VAL A 136 -10.40 -24.98 4.06
C VAL A 136 -10.80 -24.99 5.52
N LYS A 137 -11.63 -25.97 5.90
CA LYS A 137 -12.08 -26.17 7.29
C LYS A 137 -10.90 -26.47 8.22
N GLY A 138 -10.68 -25.61 9.23
CA GLY A 138 -9.72 -25.85 10.31
C GLY A 138 -8.35 -25.15 10.18
N ALA A 139 -8.21 -24.23 9.21
CA ALA A 139 -6.98 -23.46 8.98
C ALA A 139 -6.58 -22.55 10.17
N LYS A 140 -5.32 -22.09 10.18
CA LYS A 140 -4.71 -21.23 11.22
C LYS A 140 -5.53 -19.93 11.42
N LYS A 141 -5.53 -19.38 12.64
CA LYS A 141 -6.36 -18.21 13.05
C LYS A 141 -5.87 -16.87 12.48
N VAL A 142 -6.12 -16.61 11.20
CA VAL A 142 -5.97 -15.28 10.58
C VAL A 142 -7.23 -14.99 9.76
N ALA A 143 -7.91 -13.87 10.02
CA ALA A 143 -9.05 -13.45 9.21
C ALA A 143 -8.53 -12.75 7.95
N VAL A 144 -8.72 -13.40 6.80
CA VAL A 144 -8.23 -12.91 5.51
C VAL A 144 -9.42 -12.62 4.60
N ASP A 145 -9.42 -11.43 3.99
CA ASP A 145 -10.27 -11.08 2.86
C ASP A 145 -9.41 -11.01 1.59
N ALA A 146 -9.79 -11.71 0.53
CA ALA A 146 -9.03 -11.74 -0.72
C ALA A 146 -9.79 -10.98 -1.80
N VAL A 147 -9.23 -9.90 -2.33
CA VAL A 147 -9.88 -9.10 -3.37
C VAL A 147 -9.15 -9.29 -4.70
N PHE A 148 -9.87 -9.86 -5.68
CA PHE A 148 -9.38 -10.08 -7.04
C PHE A 148 -10.10 -9.17 -8.02
N ASP A 149 -9.34 -8.37 -8.78
CA ASP A 149 -9.76 -7.43 -9.83
C ASP A 149 -10.73 -6.32 -9.38
N SER A 150 -11.85 -6.66 -8.75
CA SER A 150 -12.85 -5.74 -8.17
C SER A 150 -13.86 -6.42 -7.22
N VAL A 151 -13.59 -7.64 -6.72
CA VAL A 151 -14.54 -8.39 -5.87
C VAL A 151 -13.83 -9.15 -4.74
N SER A 152 -14.39 -9.09 -3.52
CA SER A 152 -14.02 -9.97 -2.40
C SER A 152 -14.40 -11.45 -2.64
N VAL A 153 -13.41 -12.34 -2.55
CA VAL A 153 -13.49 -13.76 -2.90
C VAL A 153 -13.75 -14.65 -1.68
N ALA A 154 -13.16 -14.38 -0.52
CA ALA A 154 -13.32 -15.22 0.69
C ALA A 154 -13.22 -14.38 1.97
N THR A 155 -14.12 -14.58 2.94
CA THR A 155 -14.01 -14.01 4.29
C THR A 155 -13.97 -15.15 5.31
N SER A 156 -12.80 -15.43 5.87
CA SER A 156 -12.63 -16.45 6.90
C SER A 156 -13.00 -15.92 8.30
N PHE A 157 -13.39 -16.82 9.22
CA PHE A 157 -13.64 -16.53 10.65
C PHE A 157 -14.74 -15.50 10.98
N ARG A 158 -15.67 -15.24 10.05
CA ARG A 158 -16.82 -14.33 10.24
C ARG A 158 -17.58 -14.60 11.55
N GLU A 159 -17.80 -15.87 11.92
CA GLU A 159 -18.48 -16.22 13.18
C GLU A 159 -17.70 -15.82 14.44
N GLU A 160 -16.37 -16.00 14.47
CA GLU A 160 -15.55 -15.69 15.65
C GLU A 160 -15.46 -14.18 15.87
N LEU A 161 -15.33 -13.41 14.77
CA LEU A 161 -15.37 -11.95 14.80
C LEU A 161 -16.75 -11.42 15.23
N LEU A 162 -17.84 -11.98 14.68
CA LEU A 162 -19.20 -11.62 15.07
C LEU A 162 -19.49 -11.93 16.55
N ARG A 163 -18.94 -13.03 17.11
CA ARG A 163 -19.06 -13.33 18.55
C ARG A 163 -18.38 -12.27 19.42
N ALA A 164 -17.29 -11.68 18.93
CA ALA A 164 -16.63 -10.54 19.57
C ALA A 164 -17.30 -9.20 19.25
N GLY A 165 -18.34 -9.18 18.40
CA GLY A 165 -19.02 -7.97 17.93
C GLY A 165 -18.27 -7.19 16.84
N VAL A 166 -17.15 -7.72 16.34
CA VAL A 166 -16.36 -7.13 15.26
C VAL A 166 -17.03 -7.44 13.92
N ILE A 167 -17.26 -6.41 13.11
CA ILE A 167 -17.76 -6.56 11.74
C ILE A 167 -16.55 -6.45 10.82
N PHE A 168 -16.28 -7.49 10.03
CA PHE A 168 -15.27 -7.51 8.99
C PHE A 168 -15.85 -8.19 7.75
N LEU A 169 -16.02 -7.41 6.69
CA LEU A 169 -16.64 -7.83 5.43
C LEU A 169 -16.31 -6.82 4.34
N SER A 170 -16.66 -7.14 3.09
CA SER A 170 -16.46 -6.23 1.97
C SER A 170 -17.28 -4.94 2.14
N ILE A 171 -16.76 -3.79 1.72
CA ILE A 171 -17.50 -2.53 1.81
C ILE A 171 -18.82 -2.59 1.02
N SER A 172 -18.85 -3.35 -0.07
CA SER A 172 -20.06 -3.62 -0.85
C SER A 172 -21.16 -4.32 -0.04
N GLU A 173 -20.79 -5.31 0.78
CA GLU A 173 -21.72 -5.96 1.70
C GLU A 173 -22.11 -5.02 2.85
N ALA A 174 -21.18 -4.23 3.37
CA ALA A 174 -21.43 -3.28 4.45
C ALA A 174 -22.50 -2.26 4.06
N ILE A 175 -22.44 -1.75 2.82
CA ILE A 175 -23.42 -0.79 2.29
C ILE A 175 -24.83 -1.38 2.28
N ARG A 176 -24.98 -2.70 2.08
CA ARG A 176 -26.27 -3.39 2.03
C ARG A 176 -26.76 -3.85 3.40
N GLU A 177 -25.88 -4.45 4.20
CA GLU A 177 -26.21 -5.02 5.51
C GLU A 177 -26.25 -3.97 6.63
N TYR A 178 -25.39 -2.94 6.56
CA TYR A 178 -25.23 -1.90 7.58
C TYR A 178 -25.29 -0.47 6.99
N PRO A 179 -26.32 -0.13 6.19
CA PRO A 179 -26.36 1.12 5.42
C PRO A 179 -26.25 2.37 6.30
N ASP A 180 -26.88 2.40 7.47
CA ASP A 180 -26.86 3.56 8.37
C ASP A 180 -25.46 3.83 8.95
N LEU A 181 -24.74 2.75 9.29
CA LEU A 181 -23.39 2.84 9.86
C LEU A 181 -22.38 3.29 8.79
N VAL A 182 -22.45 2.71 7.58
CA VAL A 182 -21.59 3.11 6.47
C VAL A 182 -21.88 4.54 6.06
N ARG A 183 -23.16 4.92 5.89
CA ARG A 183 -23.56 6.28 5.49
C ARG A 183 -23.15 7.35 6.50
N LYS A 184 -23.05 7.01 7.79
CA LYS A 184 -22.57 7.92 8.85
C LYS A 184 -21.11 8.33 8.63
N TRP A 185 -20.27 7.41 8.15
CA TRP A 185 -18.81 7.58 8.16
C TRP A 185 -18.17 7.66 6.76
N LEU A 186 -18.78 7.08 5.73
CA LEU A 186 -18.27 7.09 4.37
C LEU A 186 -18.08 8.52 3.85
N GLY A 187 -16.86 8.86 3.45
CA GLY A 187 -16.50 10.18 2.97
C GLY A 187 -16.44 11.25 4.06
N ARG A 188 -16.47 10.87 5.35
CA ARG A 188 -16.35 11.81 6.47
C ARG A 188 -14.90 12.22 6.70
N VAL A 189 -13.96 11.31 6.45
CA VAL A 189 -12.52 11.54 6.66
C VAL A 189 -11.86 11.94 5.34
N VAL A 190 -12.21 11.29 4.24
CA VAL A 190 -11.78 11.62 2.88
C VAL A 190 -13.03 11.96 2.03
N PRO A 191 -13.46 13.23 2.02
CA PRO A 191 -14.63 13.66 1.28
C PRO A 191 -14.46 13.53 -0.22
N VAL A 192 -15.58 13.53 -0.95
CA VAL A 192 -15.61 13.52 -2.42
C VAL A 192 -14.81 14.68 -3.04
N ARG A 193 -14.70 15.82 -2.35
CA ARG A 193 -13.94 17.00 -2.78
C ARG A 193 -12.47 17.01 -2.36
N ASP A 194 -11.97 15.93 -1.77
CA ASP A 194 -10.64 15.92 -1.17
C ASP A 194 -9.52 16.20 -2.18
N ASN A 195 -9.52 15.46 -3.28
CA ASN A 195 -8.60 15.63 -4.40
C ASN A 195 -9.15 14.90 -5.65
N TYR A 196 -8.48 15.08 -6.78
CA TYR A 196 -8.87 14.52 -8.08
C TYR A 196 -9.06 12.99 -8.05
N PHE A 197 -8.06 12.24 -7.58
CA PHE A 197 -8.11 10.77 -7.54
C PHE A 197 -9.07 10.23 -6.48
N ALA A 198 -9.26 10.94 -5.36
CA ALA A 198 -10.27 10.59 -4.38
C ALA A 198 -11.69 10.78 -4.94
N ALA A 199 -11.95 11.84 -5.72
CA ALA A 199 -13.23 12.06 -6.38
C ALA A 199 -13.52 10.97 -7.43
N LEU A 200 -12.50 10.59 -8.21
CA LEU A 200 -12.56 9.47 -9.14
C LEU A 200 -12.90 8.17 -8.41
N ASN A 201 -12.14 7.81 -7.35
CA ASN A 201 -12.42 6.65 -6.52
C ASN A 201 -13.87 6.65 -5.99
N CYS A 202 -14.37 7.78 -5.48
CA CYS A 202 -15.75 7.89 -5.00
C CYS A 202 -16.79 7.58 -6.11
N ALA A 203 -16.50 7.85 -7.38
CA ALA A 203 -17.41 7.51 -8.47
C ALA A 203 -17.42 6.00 -8.77
N VAL A 204 -16.24 5.37 -8.83
CA VAL A 204 -16.07 4.06 -9.49
C VAL A 204 -15.58 2.93 -8.58
N PHE A 205 -15.30 3.16 -7.29
CA PHE A 205 -14.81 2.09 -6.44
C PHE A 205 -15.75 0.90 -6.47
N SER A 206 -15.23 -0.29 -6.76
CA SER A 206 -16.04 -1.48 -6.96
C SER A 206 -16.08 -2.37 -5.72
N ASP A 207 -15.03 -2.35 -4.90
CA ASP A 207 -15.00 -3.04 -3.63
C ASP A 207 -13.99 -2.43 -2.66
N GLY A 208 -13.70 -3.14 -1.58
CA GLY A 208 -12.75 -2.75 -0.54
C GLY A 208 -13.22 -3.29 0.79
N THR A 209 -12.68 -2.79 1.89
CA THR A 209 -12.87 -3.41 3.20
C THR A 209 -13.68 -2.54 4.14
N PHE A 210 -14.61 -3.12 4.89
CA PHE A 210 -15.27 -2.47 6.00
C PHE A 210 -14.95 -3.18 7.32
N VAL A 211 -14.45 -2.43 8.30
CA VAL A 211 -14.19 -2.90 9.66
C VAL A 211 -14.90 -2.01 10.66
N TYR A 212 -15.67 -2.60 11.56
CA TYR A 212 -16.22 -1.91 12.73
C TYR A 212 -15.88 -2.70 14.00
N VAL A 213 -15.29 -2.01 14.97
CA VAL A 213 -14.91 -2.56 16.27
C VAL A 213 -15.69 -1.83 17.36
N PRO A 214 -16.56 -2.52 18.11
CA PRO A 214 -17.43 -1.90 19.09
C PRO A 214 -16.68 -1.47 20.37
N GLU A 215 -17.35 -0.68 21.21
CA GLU A 215 -16.78 -0.13 22.45
C GLU A 215 -16.20 -1.23 23.37
N GLY A 216 -14.99 -1.00 23.85
CA GLY A 216 -14.27 -1.87 24.79
C GLY A 216 -13.75 -3.18 24.19
N VAL A 217 -13.90 -3.41 22.88
CA VAL A 217 -13.48 -4.65 22.24
C VAL A 217 -12.07 -4.53 21.67
N ARG A 218 -11.19 -5.40 22.14
CA ARG A 218 -9.93 -5.70 21.47
C ARG A 218 -10.17 -6.81 20.46
N CYS A 219 -9.95 -6.53 19.18
CA CYS A 219 -10.07 -7.52 18.12
C CYS A 219 -9.24 -8.77 18.48
N PRO A 220 -9.83 -9.99 18.46
CA PRO A 220 -9.18 -11.19 18.97
C PRO A 220 -8.03 -11.68 18.09
N MET A 221 -7.93 -11.18 16.86
CA MET A 221 -6.92 -11.53 15.88
C MET A 221 -6.59 -10.32 14.99
N GLU A 222 -5.48 -10.44 14.27
CA GLU A 222 -5.09 -9.51 13.22
C GLU A 222 -6.02 -9.72 12.01
N LEU A 223 -6.48 -8.61 11.43
CA LEU A 223 -7.28 -8.63 10.20
C LEU A 223 -6.33 -8.41 9.02
N SER A 224 -6.50 -9.16 7.93
CA SER A 224 -5.68 -9.01 6.74
C SER A 224 -6.56 -8.96 5.50
N THR A 225 -6.22 -8.11 4.54
CA THR A 225 -6.81 -8.14 3.21
C THR A 225 -5.69 -8.17 2.16
N TYR A 226 -5.79 -9.10 1.22
CA TYR A 226 -4.84 -9.25 0.12
C TYR A 226 -5.51 -8.85 -1.19
N PHE A 227 -4.92 -7.85 -1.85
CA PHE A 227 -5.37 -7.31 -3.12
C PHE A 227 -4.49 -7.80 -4.26
N ARG A 228 -5.13 -8.32 -5.32
CA ARG A 228 -4.45 -8.68 -6.55
C ARG A 228 -5.16 -8.13 -7.77
N ILE A 229 -4.41 -7.44 -8.62
CA ILE A 229 -4.82 -7.07 -9.98
C ILE A 229 -4.44 -8.23 -10.90
N ASN A 230 -5.33 -8.70 -11.76
CA ASN A 230 -5.09 -9.81 -12.69
C ASN A 230 -5.54 -9.45 -14.12
N ALA A 231 -6.70 -8.79 -14.23
CA ALA A 231 -7.33 -8.39 -15.48
C ALA A 231 -6.62 -7.23 -16.17
N GLU A 232 -6.39 -7.37 -17.48
CA GLU A 232 -5.74 -6.36 -18.33
C GLU A 232 -6.58 -5.09 -18.47
N ASN A 233 -5.91 -3.94 -18.56
CA ASN A 233 -6.55 -2.63 -18.78
C ASN A 233 -7.66 -2.27 -17.77
N THR A 234 -7.56 -2.81 -16.55
CA THR A 234 -8.45 -2.47 -15.44
C THR A 234 -7.82 -1.42 -14.53
N GLY A 235 -8.61 -0.43 -14.12
CA GLY A 235 -8.23 0.44 -13.01
C GLY A 235 -8.71 -0.18 -11.71
N GLN A 236 -7.82 -0.31 -10.71
CA GLN A 236 -8.22 -0.82 -9.40
C GLN A 236 -8.59 0.35 -8.49
N PHE A 237 -9.87 0.43 -8.15
CA PHE A 237 -10.43 1.43 -7.26
C PHE A 237 -11.04 0.74 -6.06
N GLU A 238 -10.35 0.83 -4.93
CA GLU A 238 -10.81 0.23 -3.68
C GLU A 238 -11.04 1.28 -2.60
N ARG A 239 -11.94 0.97 -1.68
CA ARG A 239 -12.22 1.84 -0.56
C ARG A 239 -12.30 1.07 0.76
N THR A 240 -11.42 1.42 1.69
CA THR A 240 -11.37 0.83 3.03
C THR A 240 -11.88 1.81 4.07
N LEU A 241 -12.79 1.36 4.92
CA LEU A 241 -13.36 2.12 6.03
C LEU A 241 -13.23 1.32 7.33
N ILE A 242 -12.43 1.81 8.27
CA ILE A 242 -12.22 1.19 9.59
C ILE A 242 -12.69 2.15 10.67
N ILE A 243 -13.59 1.68 11.53
CA ILE A 243 -14.13 2.45 12.65
C ILE A 243 -13.83 1.68 13.95
N ALA A 244 -13.05 2.30 14.82
CA ALA A 244 -12.72 1.81 16.14
C ALA A 244 -13.43 2.68 17.19
N GLU A 245 -14.48 2.14 17.81
CA GLU A 245 -15.23 2.82 18.88
C GLU A 245 -14.41 2.89 20.18
N LYS A 246 -14.97 3.55 21.19
CA LYS A 246 -14.24 3.86 22.42
C LYS A 246 -13.56 2.65 23.07
N GLY A 247 -12.30 2.78 23.47
CA GLY A 247 -11.53 1.73 24.15
C GLY A 247 -11.33 0.46 23.33
N SER A 248 -11.53 0.53 22.01
CA SER A 248 -11.37 -0.62 21.12
C SER A 248 -9.95 -0.70 20.54
N TYR A 249 -9.57 -1.88 20.06
CA TYR A 249 -8.28 -2.10 19.40
C TYR A 249 -8.47 -2.96 18.16
N VAL A 250 -7.84 -2.56 17.06
CA VAL A 250 -7.70 -3.39 15.86
C VAL A 250 -6.35 -3.19 15.22
N SER A 251 -5.82 -4.27 14.68
CA SER A 251 -4.66 -4.25 13.83
C SER A 251 -5.03 -4.90 12.50
N TYR A 252 -4.80 -4.13 11.45
CA TYR A 252 -5.25 -4.41 10.09
C TYR A 252 -4.06 -4.35 9.15
N LEU A 253 -3.95 -5.34 8.29
CA LEU A 253 -2.94 -5.45 7.26
C LEU A 253 -3.59 -5.38 5.88
N GLU A 254 -2.92 -4.65 5.00
CA GLU A 254 -3.19 -4.61 3.57
C GLU A 254 -1.97 -5.13 2.80
N GLY A 255 -2.13 -6.23 2.07
CA GLY A 255 -1.14 -6.74 1.11
C GLY A 255 -1.58 -6.43 -0.33
N CYS A 256 -0.67 -5.99 -1.20
CA CYS A 256 -0.98 -5.83 -2.63
C CYS A 256 0.13 -6.40 -3.53
N THR A 257 -0.26 -7.16 -4.57
CA THR A 257 0.65 -7.63 -5.64
C THR A 257 0.00 -7.54 -7.02
N ALA A 258 0.79 -7.37 -8.08
CA ALA A 258 0.30 -7.40 -9.47
C ALA A 258 1.20 -8.21 -10.40
N PRO A 259 0.68 -8.72 -11.53
CA PRO A 259 1.44 -9.35 -12.60
C PRO A 259 2.20 -8.33 -13.46
N MET A 260 3.11 -8.83 -14.29
CA MET A 260 3.91 -8.06 -15.23
C MET A 260 3.05 -7.71 -16.45
N ARG A 261 3.03 -6.44 -16.82
CA ARG A 261 2.24 -5.92 -17.95
C ARG A 261 2.95 -4.75 -18.64
N ASP A 262 2.85 -4.69 -19.95
CA ASP A 262 3.45 -3.61 -20.75
C ASP A 262 2.63 -2.31 -20.68
N GLU A 263 1.31 -2.40 -20.45
CA GLU A 263 0.44 -1.25 -20.24
C GLU A 263 0.46 -0.76 -18.78
N ASN A 264 0.35 0.56 -18.61
CA ASN A 264 0.23 1.18 -17.30
C ASN A 264 -1.16 0.94 -16.70
N GLN A 265 -1.20 0.53 -15.43
CA GLN A 265 -2.44 0.36 -14.68
C GLN A 265 -2.54 1.39 -13.57
N LEU A 266 -3.72 1.96 -13.38
CA LEU A 266 -4.00 2.90 -12.30
C LEU A 266 -4.59 2.18 -11.09
N HIS A 267 -3.89 2.24 -9.97
CA HIS A 267 -4.38 1.87 -8.65
C HIS A 267 -4.65 3.15 -7.86
N ALA A 268 -5.92 3.42 -7.57
CA ALA A 268 -6.35 4.59 -6.81
C ALA A 268 -7.25 4.19 -5.64
N ALA A 269 -6.60 3.87 -4.51
CA ALA A 269 -7.27 3.49 -3.27
C ALA A 269 -7.60 4.69 -2.38
N VAL A 270 -8.70 4.57 -1.62
CA VAL A 270 -9.03 5.48 -0.52
C VAL A 270 -9.19 4.71 0.78
N VAL A 271 -8.49 5.16 1.82
CA VAL A 271 -8.57 4.55 3.17
C VAL A 271 -9.02 5.61 4.18
N GLU A 272 -10.09 5.31 4.90
CA GLU A 272 -10.64 6.13 5.97
C GLU A 272 -10.57 5.36 7.30
N LEU A 273 -9.80 5.88 8.26
CA LEU A 273 -9.75 5.33 9.62
C LEU A 273 -10.40 6.31 10.60
N VAL A 274 -11.20 5.82 11.54
CA VAL A 274 -11.82 6.61 12.60
C VAL A 274 -11.51 5.96 13.94
N ALA A 275 -10.77 6.67 14.79
CA ALA A 275 -10.47 6.22 16.15
C ALA A 275 -11.17 7.14 17.18
N MET A 276 -12.05 6.54 17.97
CA MET A 276 -12.77 7.20 19.07
C MET A 276 -11.96 7.15 20.38
N ASP A 277 -12.54 7.59 21.50
CA ASP A 277 -11.82 7.78 22.76
C ASP A 277 -11.08 6.50 23.19
N ASP A 278 -9.82 6.58 23.59
CA ASP A 278 -9.01 5.43 24.02
C ASP A 278 -8.87 4.29 22.99
N ALA A 279 -9.28 4.50 21.73
CA ALA A 279 -9.21 3.50 20.68
C ALA A 279 -7.83 3.49 19.99
N GLU A 280 -7.36 2.32 19.58
CA GLU A 280 -6.10 2.14 18.85
C GLU A 280 -6.30 1.38 17.53
N ILE A 281 -5.84 1.96 16.43
CA ILE A 281 -5.78 1.32 15.11
C ILE A 281 -4.34 1.19 14.68
N LYS A 282 -3.90 -0.04 14.41
CA LYS A 282 -2.65 -0.31 13.68
C LYS A 282 -2.99 -0.66 12.24
N TYR A 283 -2.43 0.08 11.29
CA TYR A 283 -2.64 -0.13 9.86
C TYR A 283 -1.30 -0.42 9.21
N SER A 284 -1.12 -1.64 8.74
CA SER A 284 0.08 -2.09 8.05
C SER A 284 -0.17 -2.26 6.56
N THR A 285 0.81 -1.93 5.74
CA THR A 285 0.73 -2.08 4.29
C THR A 285 2.02 -2.68 3.74
N VAL A 286 1.94 -3.80 3.03
CA VAL A 286 3.07 -4.40 2.31
C VAL A 286 2.68 -4.49 0.84
N GLN A 287 3.35 -3.70 0.00
CA GLN A 287 3.03 -3.59 -1.42
C GLN A 287 4.23 -3.97 -2.27
N ASN A 288 4.02 -4.88 -3.22
CA ASN A 288 4.97 -5.25 -4.25
C ASN A 288 4.31 -5.26 -5.64
N TRP A 289 4.40 -4.13 -6.33
CA TRP A 289 3.81 -3.96 -7.66
C TRP A 289 4.79 -4.31 -8.80
N TYR A 290 4.33 -4.27 -10.05
CA TYR A 290 5.21 -4.35 -11.21
C TYR A 290 5.79 -2.97 -11.57
N PRO A 291 7.13 -2.77 -11.53
CA PRO A 291 7.76 -1.44 -11.65
C PRO A 291 7.84 -0.91 -13.08
N GLY A 292 7.38 -1.70 -14.06
CA GLY A 292 7.72 -1.50 -15.46
C GLY A 292 9.02 -2.22 -15.82
N ASN A 293 9.32 -2.27 -17.11
CA ASN A 293 10.51 -2.92 -17.62
C ASN A 293 11.78 -2.08 -17.34
N ALA A 294 12.95 -2.58 -17.73
CA ALA A 294 14.24 -1.92 -17.51
C ALA A 294 14.35 -0.52 -18.18
N GLU A 295 13.55 -0.24 -19.22
CA GLU A 295 13.48 1.07 -19.88
C GLU A 295 12.38 1.99 -19.30
N GLY A 296 11.69 1.56 -18.23
CA GLY A 296 10.62 2.34 -17.59
C GLY A 296 9.30 2.32 -18.34
N LYS A 297 9.05 1.33 -19.20
CA LYS A 297 7.76 1.13 -19.87
C LYS A 297 6.84 0.22 -19.05
N GLY A 298 5.56 0.56 -19.02
CA GLY A 298 4.55 -0.15 -18.23
C GLY A 298 4.68 0.14 -16.74
N GLY A 299 4.12 -0.76 -15.94
CA GLY A 299 4.10 -0.66 -14.48
C GLY A 299 2.95 0.17 -13.91
N ILE A 300 2.84 0.17 -12.58
CA ILE A 300 1.62 0.65 -11.89
C ILE A 300 1.76 2.09 -11.41
N TYR A 301 0.70 2.87 -11.60
CA TYR A 301 0.50 4.17 -10.97
C TYR A 301 -0.31 4.00 -9.68
N ASN A 302 0.34 4.27 -8.55
CA ASN A 302 -0.21 4.06 -7.22
C ASN A 302 -0.56 5.42 -6.58
N PHE A 303 -1.79 5.88 -6.81
CA PHE A 303 -2.28 7.21 -6.42
C PHE A 303 -3.31 7.10 -5.30
N VAL A 304 -2.83 7.10 -4.06
CA VAL A 304 -3.62 6.65 -2.91
C VAL A 304 -3.86 7.78 -1.91
N THR A 305 -5.09 7.88 -1.42
CA THR A 305 -5.45 8.80 -0.33
C THR A 305 -5.81 8.01 0.92
N LYS A 306 -4.89 7.92 1.89
CA LYS A 306 -5.15 7.36 3.22
C LYS A 306 -5.24 8.45 4.26
N ARG A 307 -6.27 8.43 5.12
CA ARG A 307 -6.39 9.37 6.22
C ARG A 307 -7.07 8.75 7.43
N ALA A 308 -6.48 9.01 8.59
CA ALA A 308 -6.99 8.67 9.89
C ALA A 308 -7.51 9.91 10.59
N LEU A 309 -8.66 9.76 11.23
CA LEU A 309 -9.28 10.72 12.11
C LEU A 309 -9.20 10.19 13.54
N CYS A 310 -8.23 10.70 14.30
CA CYS A 310 -8.12 10.49 15.74
C CYS A 310 -9.08 11.48 16.42
N GLN A 311 -10.37 11.13 16.37
CA GLN A 311 -11.47 12.01 16.79
C GLN A 311 -11.60 12.06 18.31
N GLY A 312 -11.41 10.91 18.97
CA GLY A 312 -11.57 10.79 20.41
C GLY A 312 -10.30 11.07 21.20
N ASP A 313 -10.47 11.37 22.48
CA ASP A 313 -9.36 11.65 23.40
C ASP A 313 -8.54 10.37 23.61
N ARG A 314 -7.21 10.52 23.69
CA ARG A 314 -6.25 9.41 23.82
C ARG A 314 -6.36 8.36 22.71
N SER A 315 -6.98 8.71 21.58
CA SER A 315 -7.02 7.84 20.40
C SER A 315 -5.64 7.73 19.75
N LYS A 316 -5.30 6.55 19.25
CA LYS A 316 -4.02 6.25 18.64
C LYS A 316 -4.20 5.62 17.26
N VAL A 317 -3.46 6.13 16.27
CA VAL A 317 -3.36 5.47 14.97
C VAL A 317 -1.89 5.35 14.56
N SER A 318 -1.48 4.15 14.16
CA SER A 318 -0.15 3.86 13.63
C SER A 318 -0.24 3.37 12.19
N TRP A 319 0.41 4.08 11.29
CA TRP A 319 0.64 3.65 9.91
C TRP A 319 2.01 2.99 9.80
N THR A 320 2.06 1.77 9.28
CA THR A 320 3.32 1.08 8.97
C THR A 320 3.27 0.65 7.51
N GLN A 321 4.28 0.97 6.73
CA GLN A 321 4.29 0.63 5.30
C GLN A 321 5.66 0.24 4.77
N VAL A 322 5.64 -0.75 3.88
CA VAL A 322 6.77 -1.14 3.03
C VAL A 322 6.27 -1.12 1.59
N GLU A 323 6.85 -0.23 0.79
CA GLU A 323 6.44 0.03 -0.58
C GLU A 323 7.57 -0.26 -1.55
N THR A 324 7.27 -1.12 -2.51
CA THR A 324 8.13 -1.38 -3.67
C THR A 324 7.29 -1.63 -4.93
N GLY A 325 7.94 -1.53 -6.08
CA GLY A 325 7.40 -2.06 -7.33
C GLY A 325 6.42 -1.19 -8.13
N SER A 326 6.06 0.04 -7.73
CA SER A 326 5.23 0.91 -8.60
C SER A 326 6.10 1.72 -9.57
N ALA A 327 5.64 1.95 -10.80
CA ALA A 327 6.32 2.88 -11.71
C ALA A 327 6.26 4.32 -11.16
N VAL A 328 5.09 4.71 -10.64
CA VAL A 328 4.88 5.98 -9.94
C VAL A 328 4.09 5.75 -8.67
N THR A 329 4.61 6.21 -7.53
CA THR A 329 3.89 6.22 -6.25
C THR A 329 3.62 7.66 -5.81
N TRP A 330 2.36 7.95 -5.51
CA TRP A 330 1.94 9.23 -4.95
C TRP A 330 0.99 9.02 -3.77
N LYS A 331 1.51 9.20 -2.54
CA LYS A 331 0.75 8.87 -1.32
C LYS A 331 1.18 9.66 -0.09
N TYR A 332 0.21 10.15 0.68
CA TYR A 332 0.47 10.81 1.97
C TYR A 332 -0.49 10.35 3.07
N PRO A 333 -0.28 9.17 3.70
CA PRO A 333 -1.11 8.74 4.81
C PRO A 333 -1.07 9.79 5.91
N SER A 334 -2.23 10.22 6.37
CA SER A 334 -2.37 11.40 7.22
C SER A 334 -3.06 11.05 8.54
N CYS A 335 -2.67 11.70 9.64
CA CYS A 335 -3.40 11.65 10.92
C CYS A 335 -3.93 13.04 11.26
N VAL A 336 -5.26 13.13 11.44
CA VAL A 336 -5.93 14.30 11.99
C VAL A 336 -6.15 14.05 13.48
N LEU A 337 -5.33 14.71 14.30
CA LEU A 337 -5.24 14.56 15.75
C LEU A 337 -6.17 15.57 16.42
N ASN A 338 -7.46 15.25 16.51
CA ASN A 338 -8.50 16.14 17.07
C ASN A 338 -8.66 15.96 18.58
N GLY A 339 -8.59 14.74 19.08
CA GLY A 339 -8.75 14.45 20.51
C GLY A 339 -7.58 14.95 21.35
N GLU A 340 -7.84 15.27 22.61
CA GLU A 340 -6.80 15.55 23.60
C GLU A 340 -5.95 14.29 23.83
N ASP A 341 -4.64 14.44 23.96
CA ASP A 341 -3.68 13.34 24.11
C ASP A 341 -3.70 12.30 22.95
N SER A 342 -4.26 12.65 21.80
CA SER A 342 -4.25 11.76 20.62
C SER A 342 -2.85 11.56 20.04
N VAL A 343 -2.59 10.37 19.50
CA VAL A 343 -1.27 9.94 19.01
C VAL A 343 -1.36 9.49 17.55
N GLY A 344 -0.46 10.01 16.71
CA GLY A 344 -0.31 9.59 15.31
C GLY A 344 1.11 9.10 15.04
N GLU A 345 1.26 7.87 14.56
CA GLU A 345 2.56 7.29 14.23
C GLU A 345 2.59 6.94 12.73
N PHE A 346 3.76 7.12 12.11
CA PHE A 346 4.00 6.78 10.72
C PHE A 346 5.40 6.21 10.55
N TYR A 347 5.47 4.97 10.08
CA TYR A 347 6.69 4.23 9.80
C TYR A 347 6.67 3.78 8.34
N SER A 348 7.66 4.18 7.55
CA SER A 348 7.66 3.92 6.11
C SER A 348 9.02 3.49 5.61
N VAL A 349 9.05 2.41 4.82
CA VAL A 349 10.15 2.08 3.91
C VAL A 349 9.65 2.23 2.49
N ALA A 350 10.32 3.06 1.69
CA ALA A 350 10.02 3.22 0.27
C ALA A 350 11.27 2.88 -0.55
N VAL A 351 11.16 1.89 -1.44
CA VAL A 351 12.24 1.50 -2.35
C VAL A 351 11.87 1.89 -3.76
N THR A 352 12.79 2.57 -4.44
CA THR A 352 12.68 2.85 -5.88
C THR A 352 13.94 2.39 -6.59
N ASN A 353 13.78 1.78 -7.75
CA ASN A 353 14.84 1.26 -8.61
C ASN A 353 14.53 1.57 -10.09
N ASN A 354 15.45 1.29 -11.01
CA ASN A 354 15.30 1.53 -12.44
C ASN A 354 14.84 2.96 -12.73
N PHE A 355 13.66 3.14 -13.33
CA PHE A 355 13.06 4.45 -13.64
C PHE A 355 11.86 4.80 -12.75
N GLN A 356 11.70 4.08 -11.62
CA GLN A 356 10.59 4.34 -10.69
C GLN A 356 10.67 5.73 -10.08
N GLN A 357 9.50 6.28 -9.78
CA GLN A 357 9.34 7.59 -9.16
C GLN A 357 8.43 7.46 -7.94
N ALA A 358 8.82 8.07 -6.82
CA ALA A 358 8.00 8.14 -5.62
C ALA A 358 7.95 9.56 -5.09
N ASP A 359 6.76 10.10 -4.84
CA ASP A 359 6.52 11.27 -3.99
C ASP A 359 5.59 10.82 -2.85
N THR A 360 6.22 10.40 -1.75
CA THR A 360 5.56 9.76 -0.62
C THR A 360 5.86 10.49 0.68
N GLY A 361 5.03 10.30 1.69
CA GLY A 361 5.31 10.82 3.02
C GLY A 361 4.05 10.84 3.88
N THR A 362 3.93 11.80 4.78
CA THR A 362 2.81 11.81 5.74
C THR A 362 2.39 13.23 6.13
N LYS A 363 1.15 13.38 6.60
CA LYS A 363 0.65 14.64 7.16
C LYS A 363 0.13 14.43 8.57
N MET A 364 0.79 15.03 9.55
CA MET A 364 0.37 15.05 10.96
C MET A 364 -0.28 16.41 11.26
N ILE A 365 -1.58 16.39 11.52
CA ILE A 365 -2.38 17.59 11.74
C ILE A 365 -2.84 17.62 13.20
N HIS A 366 -2.16 18.42 14.01
CA HIS A 366 -2.42 18.59 15.44
C HIS A 366 -3.46 19.68 15.68
N ASN A 367 -4.66 19.28 16.12
CA ASN A 367 -5.74 20.18 16.53
C ASN A 367 -6.04 20.07 18.04
N GLY A 368 -5.92 18.86 18.61
CA GLY A 368 -6.10 18.56 20.02
C GLY A 368 -4.87 18.91 20.88
N LYS A 369 -5.13 19.20 22.16
CA LYS A 369 -4.07 19.47 23.16
C LYS A 369 -3.26 18.22 23.45
N ASN A 370 -2.00 18.40 23.80
CA ASN A 370 -1.05 17.34 24.19
C ASN A 370 -0.87 16.23 23.15
N SER A 371 -1.36 16.44 21.92
CA SER A 371 -1.29 15.45 20.86
C SER A 371 0.17 15.21 20.44
N ARG A 372 0.47 13.96 20.09
CA ARG A 372 1.83 13.52 19.78
C ARG A 372 1.89 12.89 18.41
N SER A 373 3.01 13.11 17.71
CA SER A 373 3.27 12.37 16.48
C SER A 373 4.72 11.94 16.32
N THR A 374 4.89 10.77 15.73
CA THR A 374 6.19 10.19 15.39
C THR A 374 6.19 9.86 13.91
N ILE A 375 7.20 10.32 13.19
CA ILE A 375 7.38 10.04 11.77
C ILE A 375 8.77 9.46 11.58
N ILE A 376 8.86 8.22 11.10
CA ILE A 376 10.10 7.57 10.71
C ILE A 376 9.97 7.13 9.25
N SER A 377 10.70 7.79 8.37
CA SER A 377 10.72 7.47 6.95
C SER A 377 12.11 7.04 6.51
N LYS A 378 12.19 5.90 5.83
CA LYS A 378 13.41 5.30 5.26
C LYS A 378 13.23 5.21 3.75
N GLY A 379 13.81 6.14 3.00
CA GLY A 379 13.82 6.10 1.54
C GLY A 379 15.07 5.39 1.03
N ILE A 380 14.92 4.47 0.09
CA ILE A 380 16.02 3.79 -0.59
C ILE A 380 15.84 4.05 -2.08
N SER A 381 16.88 4.55 -2.74
CA SER A 381 16.84 4.90 -4.16
C SER A 381 18.03 4.24 -4.87
N ALA A 382 17.73 3.52 -5.94
CA ALA A 382 18.69 2.77 -6.75
C ALA A 382 18.49 3.02 -8.26
N GLY A 383 19.44 2.56 -9.09
CA GLY A 383 19.38 2.71 -10.54
C GLY A 383 19.31 4.18 -10.96
N LYS A 384 18.28 4.54 -11.75
CA LYS A 384 18.00 5.92 -12.22
C LYS A 384 16.75 6.51 -11.57
N SER A 385 16.32 5.94 -10.45
CA SER A 385 15.04 6.26 -9.82
C SER A 385 15.08 7.58 -9.06
N ASN A 386 13.90 8.12 -8.75
CA ASN A 386 13.77 9.28 -7.89
C ASN A 386 12.81 8.99 -6.73
N ASN A 387 13.32 9.10 -5.51
CA ASN A 387 12.55 8.93 -4.28
C ASN A 387 12.43 10.29 -3.56
N THR A 388 11.22 10.77 -3.38
CA THR A 388 10.92 12.04 -2.72
C THR A 388 10.10 11.79 -1.48
N TYR A 389 10.68 12.05 -0.31
CA TYR A 389 9.91 12.20 0.91
C TYR A 389 9.29 13.61 0.98
N ARG A 390 8.00 13.70 1.24
CA ARG A 390 7.28 14.96 1.49
C ARG A 390 6.34 14.82 2.68
N GLY A 391 6.65 15.58 3.73
CA GLY A 391 5.92 15.53 4.98
C GLY A 391 5.31 16.88 5.36
N LEU A 392 4.17 16.87 6.06
CA LEU A 392 3.59 18.05 6.70
C LEU A 392 3.37 17.78 8.20
N VAL A 393 3.91 18.64 9.05
CA VAL A 393 3.53 18.73 10.46
C VAL A 393 2.86 20.08 10.69
N ARG A 394 1.56 20.06 10.97
CA ARG A 394 0.77 21.27 11.20
C ARG A 394 0.24 21.31 12.62
N VAL A 395 0.49 22.40 13.34
CA VAL A 395 -0.03 22.66 14.69
C VAL A 395 -1.02 23.80 14.66
N GLY A 396 -2.28 23.50 14.98
CA GLY A 396 -3.35 24.48 15.11
C GLY A 396 -3.15 25.42 16.29
N PRO A 397 -3.74 26.62 16.27
CA PRO A 397 -3.54 27.63 17.33
C PRO A 397 -4.03 27.17 18.71
N THR A 398 -5.01 26.26 18.77
CA THR A 398 -5.59 25.72 20.02
C THR A 398 -4.86 24.48 20.56
N ALA A 399 -3.94 23.91 19.79
CA ALA A 399 -3.25 22.67 20.13
C ALA A 399 -2.01 22.97 21.02
N SER A 400 -2.24 23.13 22.32
CA SER A 400 -1.16 23.36 23.29
C SER A 400 -0.47 22.06 23.70
N GLY A 401 0.81 22.10 24.05
CA GLY A 401 1.55 20.93 24.57
C GLY A 401 1.87 19.86 23.52
N VAL A 402 1.79 20.21 22.23
CA VAL A 402 2.05 19.29 21.11
C VAL A 402 3.51 18.86 21.08
N ARG A 403 3.74 17.58 20.76
CA ARG A 403 5.09 17.05 20.49
C ARG A 403 5.13 16.32 19.15
N ASN A 404 6.12 16.61 18.32
CA ASN A 404 6.41 15.86 17.11
C ASN A 404 7.89 15.50 17.07
N PHE A 405 8.18 14.28 16.67
CA PHE A 405 9.51 13.83 16.27
C PHE A 405 9.44 13.28 14.84
N THR A 406 10.26 13.81 13.96
CA THR A 406 10.34 13.39 12.56
C THR A 406 11.76 13.03 12.19
N GLN A 407 11.98 11.82 11.67
CA GLN A 407 13.25 11.33 11.18
C GLN A 407 13.08 10.83 9.74
N CYS A 408 13.81 11.44 8.81
CA CYS A 408 13.75 11.14 7.38
C CYS A 408 15.12 10.72 6.89
N ASP A 409 15.37 9.42 6.79
CA ASP A 409 16.65 8.91 6.31
C ASP A 409 16.52 8.45 4.86
N SER A 410 17.53 8.77 4.05
CA SER A 410 17.63 8.37 2.65
C SER A 410 18.91 7.60 2.40
N LEU A 411 18.83 6.49 1.70
CA LEU A 411 19.95 5.67 1.26
C LEU A 411 20.01 5.68 -0.27
N LEU A 412 21.13 6.14 -0.84
CA LEU A 412 21.37 6.06 -2.28
C LEU A 412 22.27 4.87 -2.60
N LEU A 413 21.84 4.10 -3.60
CA LEU A 413 22.54 2.97 -4.21
C LEU A 413 22.95 3.39 -5.62
N GLY A 414 24.24 3.64 -5.82
CA GLY A 414 24.79 4.16 -7.08
C GLY A 414 24.91 5.70 -7.15
N ASP A 415 25.20 6.20 -8.34
CA ASP A 415 25.46 7.61 -8.63
C ASP A 415 24.42 8.27 -9.57
N GLN A 416 23.48 7.50 -10.12
CA GLN A 416 22.44 7.97 -11.05
C GLN A 416 21.04 8.15 -10.42
N CYS A 417 20.87 7.71 -9.18
CA CYS A 417 19.59 7.81 -8.47
C CYS A 417 19.48 9.11 -7.65
N GLY A 418 18.26 9.49 -7.29
CA GLY A 418 17.97 10.72 -6.56
C GLY A 418 17.11 10.49 -5.33
N ALA A 419 17.54 11.01 -4.18
CA ALA A 419 16.72 11.08 -2.97
C ALA A 419 16.48 12.54 -2.57
N HIS A 420 15.21 12.90 -2.36
CA HIS A 420 14.77 14.27 -2.08
C HIS A 420 13.94 14.30 -0.80
N THR A 421 14.15 15.29 0.06
CA THR A 421 13.40 15.45 1.32
C THR A 421 12.79 16.84 1.36
N VAL A 422 11.46 16.93 1.39
CA VAL A 422 10.70 18.19 1.35
C VAL A 422 9.76 18.29 2.56
N PRO A 423 10.26 18.73 3.73
CA PRO A 423 9.45 18.87 4.92
C PRO A 423 8.70 20.21 4.97
N TYR A 424 7.47 20.18 5.46
CA TYR A 424 6.65 21.35 5.77
C TYR A 424 6.32 21.35 7.26
N ILE A 425 6.64 22.45 7.94
CA ILE A 425 6.36 22.63 9.36
C ILE A 425 5.58 23.94 9.54
N GLU A 426 4.33 23.83 9.99
CA GLU A 426 3.43 24.95 10.19
C GLU A 426 3.00 25.00 11.67
N VAL A 427 3.62 25.85 12.47
CA VAL A 427 3.34 25.93 13.91
C VAL A 427 2.63 27.22 14.27
N LYS A 428 1.37 27.11 14.71
CA LYS A 428 0.56 28.27 15.16
C LYS A 428 0.35 28.33 16.68
N ASN A 429 1.01 27.45 17.44
CA ASN A 429 0.95 27.45 18.90
C ASN A 429 2.36 27.49 19.52
N PRO A 430 2.69 28.43 20.42
CA PRO A 430 4.04 28.62 20.96
C PRO A 430 4.49 27.54 21.95
N SER A 431 3.58 26.70 22.46
CA SER A 431 3.93 25.62 23.40
C SER A 431 4.34 24.31 22.71
N ALA A 432 4.31 24.25 21.38
CA ALA A 432 4.63 23.07 20.62
C ALA A 432 6.16 22.80 20.59
N GLN A 433 6.53 21.53 20.67
CA GLN A 433 7.91 21.05 20.50
C GLN A 433 7.96 20.17 19.26
N ILE A 434 8.68 20.62 18.23
CA ILE A 434 8.76 19.95 16.93
C ILE A 434 10.23 19.71 16.62
N GLU A 435 10.60 18.46 16.41
CA GLU A 435 11.95 18.02 16.05
C GLU A 435 11.90 17.36 14.67
N HIS A 436 12.79 17.79 13.77
CA HIS A 436 12.90 17.22 12.43
C HIS A 436 14.38 16.98 12.10
N GLU A 437 14.71 15.74 11.82
CA GLU A 437 16.02 15.30 11.38
C GLU A 437 15.91 14.62 10.02
N ALA A 438 16.89 14.89 9.15
CA ALA A 438 16.99 14.23 7.86
C ALA A 438 18.44 13.88 7.56
N THR A 439 18.69 12.62 7.24
CA THR A 439 20.04 12.10 6.96
C THR A 439 20.08 11.47 5.58
N THR A 440 21.05 11.84 4.77
CA THR A 440 21.33 11.18 3.49
C THR A 440 22.61 10.37 3.62
N SER A 441 22.53 9.08 3.32
CA SER A 441 23.64 8.13 3.34
C SER A 441 23.82 7.48 1.97
N LYS A 442 25.04 7.04 1.70
CA LYS A 442 25.35 6.10 0.62
C LYS A 442 25.85 4.82 1.27
N ILE A 443 25.67 3.68 0.61
CA ILE A 443 26.38 2.48 1.04
C ILE A 443 27.88 2.74 0.88
N SER A 444 28.63 2.52 1.95
CA SER A 444 30.09 2.68 1.95
C SER A 444 30.74 1.46 1.29
N ASP A 445 31.65 1.71 0.34
CA ASP A 445 32.48 0.66 -0.27
C ASP A 445 33.25 -0.15 0.79
N GLU A 446 33.61 0.48 1.92
CA GLU A 446 34.27 -0.20 3.04
C GLU A 446 33.32 -1.18 3.75
N GLN A 447 32.05 -0.81 3.91
CA GLN A 447 31.03 -1.70 4.50
C GLN A 447 30.73 -2.89 3.59
N LEU A 448 30.60 -2.66 2.28
CA LEU A 448 30.43 -3.73 1.29
C LEU A 448 31.65 -4.65 1.28
N PHE A 449 32.84 -4.08 1.13
CA PHE A 449 34.09 -4.84 1.13
C PHE A 449 34.25 -5.66 2.41
N TYR A 450 33.93 -5.09 3.57
CA TYR A 450 33.99 -5.81 4.84
C TYR A 450 33.03 -7.01 4.88
N ALA A 451 31.79 -6.83 4.45
CA ALA A 451 30.78 -7.90 4.39
C ALA A 451 31.20 -9.01 3.41
N MET A 452 31.66 -8.64 2.22
CA MET A 452 32.15 -9.58 1.20
C MET A 452 33.40 -10.33 1.66
N GLN A 453 34.31 -9.68 2.38
CA GLN A 453 35.49 -10.32 2.97
C GLN A 453 35.10 -11.40 4.01
N ARG A 454 33.88 -11.35 4.56
CA ARG A 454 33.33 -12.39 5.45
C ARG A 454 32.62 -13.52 4.70
N GLY A 455 32.65 -13.52 3.37
CA GLY A 455 32.15 -14.60 2.53
C GLY A 455 30.72 -14.40 2.03
N LEU A 456 30.14 -13.20 2.23
CA LEU A 456 28.86 -12.85 1.62
C LEU A 456 29.05 -12.48 0.14
N GLY A 457 28.08 -12.84 -0.70
CA GLY A 457 27.95 -12.25 -2.02
C GLY A 457 27.70 -10.74 -1.95
N GLU A 458 27.91 -10.03 -3.05
CA GLU A 458 27.66 -8.58 -3.11
C GLU A 458 26.19 -8.25 -2.83
N GLU A 459 25.26 -8.98 -3.45
CA GLU A 459 23.81 -8.81 -3.24
C GLU A 459 23.40 -9.13 -1.80
N GLU A 460 23.95 -10.19 -1.21
CA GLU A 460 23.70 -10.54 0.19
C GLU A 460 24.23 -9.47 1.16
N ALA A 461 25.38 -8.86 0.85
CA ALA A 461 25.95 -7.77 1.62
C ALA A 461 25.07 -6.52 1.56
N VAL A 462 24.58 -6.15 0.36
CA VAL A 462 23.66 -5.03 0.16
C VAL A 462 22.36 -5.26 0.91
N ALA A 463 21.75 -6.44 0.77
CA ALA A 463 20.54 -6.81 1.47
C ALA A 463 20.70 -6.74 2.99
N LEU A 464 21.85 -7.16 3.54
CA LEU A 464 22.16 -7.05 4.96
C LEU A 464 22.18 -5.57 5.43
N ILE A 465 22.87 -4.70 4.70
CA ILE A 465 23.01 -3.28 5.03
C ILE A 465 21.64 -2.59 4.95
N VAL A 466 20.89 -2.84 3.89
CA VAL A 466 19.56 -2.25 3.67
C VAL A 466 18.56 -2.72 4.73
N ASN A 467 18.55 -4.00 5.08
CA ASN A 467 17.70 -4.51 6.17
C ASN A 467 18.10 -3.88 7.52
N GLY A 468 19.39 -3.66 7.75
CA GLY A 468 19.88 -2.89 8.90
C GLY A 468 19.36 -1.46 8.93
N PHE A 469 19.33 -0.79 7.78
CA PHE A 469 18.81 0.58 7.61
C PHE A 469 17.30 0.67 7.83
N ALA A 470 16.54 -0.31 7.33
CA ALA A 470 15.08 -0.38 7.45
C ALA A 470 14.58 -0.95 8.80
N LYS A 471 15.48 -1.44 9.65
CA LYS A 471 15.19 -2.18 10.89
C LYS A 471 14.13 -1.53 11.80
N ASP A 472 14.18 -0.21 11.96
CA ASP A 472 13.28 0.48 12.89
C ASP A 472 11.85 0.57 12.38
N VAL A 473 11.63 0.47 11.06
CA VAL A 473 10.29 0.34 10.48
C VAL A 473 9.83 -1.11 10.49
N LEU A 474 10.72 -2.05 10.16
CA LEU A 474 10.38 -3.47 10.08
C LEU A 474 9.95 -4.07 11.43
N LYS A 475 10.43 -3.53 12.56
CA LYS A 475 9.99 -3.93 13.91
C LYS A 475 8.53 -3.57 14.22
N GLU A 476 7.98 -2.56 13.53
CA GLU A 476 6.61 -2.11 13.74
C GLU A 476 5.59 -2.92 12.92
N LEU A 477 6.07 -3.81 12.04
CA LEU A 477 5.24 -4.80 11.36
C LEU A 477 5.04 -6.04 12.25
N PRO A 478 3.91 -6.75 12.12
CA PRO A 478 3.78 -8.08 12.72
C PRO A 478 4.85 -9.03 12.15
N MET A 479 5.33 -9.96 12.99
CA MET A 479 6.51 -10.78 12.70
C MET A 479 6.43 -11.48 11.33
N GLU A 480 5.29 -12.12 11.02
CA GLU A 480 5.10 -12.88 9.77
C GLU A 480 5.34 -11.97 8.54
N PHE A 481 4.85 -10.72 8.58
CA PHE A 481 5.00 -9.74 7.51
C PHE A 481 6.34 -9.02 7.51
N ALA A 482 6.98 -8.87 8.67
CA ALA A 482 8.34 -8.32 8.74
C ALA A 482 9.33 -9.22 7.96
N VAL A 483 9.16 -10.54 8.04
CA VAL A 483 9.99 -11.50 7.29
C VAL A 483 9.70 -11.44 5.79
N GLU A 484 8.43 -11.33 5.40
CA GLU A 484 8.05 -11.15 3.99
C GLU A 484 8.63 -9.86 3.41
N ALA A 485 8.45 -8.74 4.12
CA ALA A 485 9.00 -7.45 3.74
C ALA A 485 10.53 -7.49 3.57
N GLN A 486 11.27 -8.17 4.46
CA GLN A 486 12.72 -8.33 4.33
C GLN A 486 13.13 -9.05 3.04
N LYS A 487 12.38 -10.10 2.65
CA LYS A 487 12.63 -10.82 1.39
C LYS A 487 12.31 -9.95 0.18
N LEU A 488 11.17 -9.25 0.22
CA LEU A 488 10.76 -8.34 -0.86
C LEU A 488 11.76 -7.21 -1.08
N LEU A 489 12.31 -6.64 0.00
CA LEU A 489 13.36 -5.63 -0.06
C LEU A 489 14.65 -6.16 -0.70
N ALA A 490 15.03 -7.41 -0.41
CA ALA A 490 16.21 -8.04 -1.00
C ALA A 490 16.03 -8.24 -2.52
N ILE A 491 14.89 -8.83 -2.94
CA ILE A 491 14.59 -9.09 -4.35
C ILE A 491 14.51 -7.79 -5.16
N SER A 492 13.89 -6.74 -4.60
CA SER A 492 13.73 -5.44 -5.30
C SER A 492 15.07 -4.73 -5.58
N LEU A 493 16.15 -5.16 -4.91
CA LEU A 493 17.47 -4.56 -4.96
C LEU A 493 18.52 -5.47 -5.64
N GLU A 494 18.12 -6.65 -6.10
CA GLU A 494 18.95 -7.53 -6.92
C GLU A 494 19.36 -6.80 -8.20
N GLY A 495 20.61 -6.98 -8.66
CA GLY A 495 21.15 -6.27 -9.84
C GLY A 495 21.17 -4.73 -9.78
N SER A 496 20.87 -4.12 -8.63
CA SER A 496 20.76 -2.66 -8.48
C SER A 496 22.08 -1.98 -8.10
N VAL A 497 23.11 -2.80 -7.85
CA VAL A 497 24.47 -2.39 -7.55
C VAL A 497 25.32 -2.79 -8.76
N GLY A 498 25.61 -1.79 -9.61
CA GLY A 498 26.28 -1.94 -10.89
C GLY A 498 26.31 -0.65 -11.68
#